data_AF-A0A955J453-F1
#
_entry.id   AF-A0A955J453-F1
#
_cell.length_a   1.000
_cell.length_b   1.000
_cell.length_c   1.000
_cell.angle_alpha   90.00
_cell.angle_beta   90.00
_cell.angle_gamma   90.00
#
_symmetry.space_group_name_H-M   'P 1'
#
loop_
_entity.id
_entity.type
_entity.pdbx_description
1 polymer ?
#
loop_
_entity_poly.entity_id
_entity_poly.type
_entity_poly.pdbx_seq_one_letter_code
_entity_poly.pdbx_strand_id
1 'polypeptide(L)'
;MIADALGHGKRVLFVAEKMAALSVVRRRLEADGLGPWCLELHSAKASKKEVLLQLEAGLRASPGGPPAKWESLCAELAATRHGLNSYVRDMHQPRASGESLYRVLGRLTTLGDGPRINLPMDDPGTVESATLQAWRDHVARLRESAGAVDPVPEHPLRGIGRAQWDFTLPEQAARALADGETALTELARDVGALLADAAPSHDAGTLPRAALRALIEIAALLRTSPTPPRALLFSTDAGARRADLAALVEVGRQRDQRRADLLTRYRQEFLELEHLAHIDVLTRTASLPGPLRALLGFFRTRKYRVYCLGGLPGVAALRDDMESAREVRQMTTRLAGATEAAASLGRAWKNGEADWSGIEALLAWCERFDAACAVLARHAPARDLAQRLAGAACDAARQETLARLGEGACRAWERWGRAWKVIETTLVTSDKQAWPADQDPWLPQASSVLERWRTGVPELDNWCTWRRARDAAAEAGLAHLVAAYECGDAPRDDLSDLFERSFGERWFVALANATETVREFNAATHARTIERFRTIDRALIDLSSRMIAARLKAGAPADVAQASAQSELGILRRELEKKRRHLPTRRLIESMPNLLPRLKPCFLMSPL
;
A
#
# COMPACT_ATOMS: atom_id res chain seq x y z
N MET A 1 -11.37 -62.24 -6.39
CA MET A 1 -12.52 -62.69 -5.57
C MET A 1 -12.38 -64.13 -5.11
N ILE A 2 -12.30 -65.16 -5.98
CA ILE A 2 -12.13 -66.56 -5.55
C ILE A 2 -10.80 -66.75 -4.78
N ALA A 3 -9.67 -66.37 -5.37
CA ALA A 3 -8.36 -66.44 -4.74
C ALA A 3 -8.31 -65.70 -3.40
N ASP A 4 -8.87 -64.49 -3.35
CA ASP A 4 -8.95 -63.68 -2.12
C ASP A 4 -9.80 -64.35 -1.02
N ALA A 5 -10.96 -64.93 -1.37
CA ALA A 5 -11.79 -65.68 -0.44
C ALA A 5 -11.05 -66.91 0.12
N LEU A 6 -10.33 -67.65 -0.75
CA LEU A 6 -9.46 -68.75 -0.33
C LEU A 6 -8.33 -68.28 0.59
N GLY A 7 -7.74 -67.11 0.30
CA GLY A 7 -6.69 -66.49 1.12
C GLY A 7 -7.14 -66.09 2.53
N HIS A 8 -8.44 -65.82 2.71
CA HIS A 8 -9.09 -65.59 3.99
C HIS A 8 -9.60 -66.88 4.66
N GLY A 9 -9.26 -68.06 4.12
CA GLY A 9 -9.68 -69.35 4.64
C GLY A 9 -11.15 -69.70 4.39
N LYS A 10 -11.83 -68.96 3.49
CA LYS A 10 -13.23 -69.25 3.13
C LYS A 10 -13.29 -70.39 2.11
N ARG A 11 -14.39 -71.16 2.15
CA ARG A 11 -14.71 -72.17 1.14
C ARG A 11 -15.53 -71.53 0.03
N VAL A 12 -15.25 -71.92 -1.21
CA VAL A 12 -15.91 -71.35 -2.40
C VAL A 12 -16.61 -72.45 -3.18
N LEU A 13 -17.90 -72.24 -3.46
CA LEU A 13 -18.66 -73.05 -4.41
C LEU A 13 -18.98 -72.16 -5.61
N PHE A 14 -18.33 -72.42 -6.73
CA PHE A 14 -18.56 -71.71 -7.99
C PHE A 14 -19.45 -72.55 -8.90
N VAL A 15 -20.59 -71.98 -9.27
CA VAL A 15 -21.63 -72.63 -10.06
C VAL A 15 -21.84 -71.85 -11.33
N ALA A 16 -21.74 -72.50 -12.50
CA ALA A 16 -22.06 -71.85 -13.77
C ALA A 16 -22.73 -72.82 -14.74
N GLU A 17 -23.79 -72.35 -15.39
CA GLU A 17 -24.61 -73.14 -16.35
C GLU A 17 -23.83 -73.58 -17.59
N LYS A 18 -22.88 -72.77 -18.06
CA LYS A 18 -22.08 -73.06 -19.26
C LYS A 18 -20.70 -73.59 -18.90
N MET A 19 -20.33 -74.74 -19.47
CA MET A 19 -18.99 -75.35 -19.33
C MET A 19 -17.85 -74.41 -19.74
N ALA A 20 -18.08 -73.50 -20.69
CA ALA A 20 -17.10 -72.49 -21.10
C ALA A 20 -16.72 -71.52 -19.95
N ALA A 21 -17.67 -71.17 -19.08
CA ALA A 21 -17.38 -70.30 -17.94
C ALA A 21 -16.56 -71.04 -16.87
N LEU A 22 -16.91 -72.30 -16.59
CA LEU A 22 -16.15 -73.15 -15.66
C LEU A 22 -14.71 -73.37 -16.14
N SER A 23 -14.51 -73.70 -17.41
CA SER A 23 -13.18 -73.95 -17.97
C SER A 23 -12.31 -72.70 -17.99
N VAL A 24 -12.89 -71.52 -18.22
CA VAL A 24 -12.17 -70.24 -18.16
C VAL A 24 -11.74 -69.93 -16.72
N VAL A 25 -12.62 -70.12 -15.73
CA VAL A 25 -12.30 -69.88 -14.31
C VAL A 25 -11.25 -70.87 -13.83
N ARG A 26 -11.38 -72.17 -14.14
CA ARG A 26 -10.35 -73.18 -13.85
C ARG A 26 -9.02 -72.77 -14.43
N ARG A 27 -8.96 -72.47 -15.74
CA ARG A 27 -7.71 -72.14 -16.41
C ARG A 27 -7.00 -70.92 -15.79
N ARG A 28 -7.77 -69.93 -15.32
CA ARG A 28 -7.23 -68.77 -14.60
C ARG A 28 -6.67 -69.16 -13.23
N LEU A 29 -7.43 -69.92 -12.44
CA LEU A 29 -6.95 -70.43 -11.15
C LEU A 29 -5.74 -71.35 -11.31
N GLU A 30 -5.66 -72.15 -12.37
CA GLU A 30 -4.49 -72.96 -12.70
C GLU A 30 -3.28 -72.10 -13.08
N ALA A 31 -3.47 -71.08 -13.91
CA ALA A 31 -2.42 -70.12 -14.27
C ALA A 31 -1.87 -69.36 -13.06
N ASP A 32 -2.75 -69.06 -12.08
CA ASP A 32 -2.38 -68.45 -10.80
C ASP A 32 -1.75 -69.44 -9.82
N GLY A 33 -1.62 -70.72 -10.18
CA GLY A 33 -1.07 -71.76 -9.32
C GLY A 33 -1.99 -72.13 -8.15
N LEU A 34 -3.31 -71.99 -8.32
CA LEU A 34 -4.37 -72.40 -7.38
C LEU A 34 -5.18 -73.63 -7.86
N GLY A 35 -4.86 -74.18 -9.04
CA GLY A 35 -5.49 -75.38 -9.60
C GLY A 35 -5.53 -76.59 -8.66
N PRO A 36 -4.42 -76.96 -7.97
CA PRO A 36 -4.39 -78.06 -7.02
C PRO A 36 -5.36 -77.93 -5.83
N TRP A 37 -5.93 -76.76 -5.57
CA TRP A 37 -6.92 -76.52 -4.49
C TRP A 37 -8.35 -76.41 -5.01
N CYS A 38 -8.55 -76.57 -6.32
CA CYS A 38 -9.85 -76.60 -6.97
C CYS A 38 -10.28 -78.05 -7.25
N LEU A 39 -11.54 -78.37 -6.99
CA LEU A 39 -12.18 -79.63 -7.35
C LEU A 39 -13.27 -79.36 -8.38
N GLU A 40 -13.12 -79.97 -9.55
CA GLU A 40 -14.13 -79.89 -10.60
C GLU A 40 -15.05 -81.10 -10.57
N LEU A 41 -16.34 -80.79 -10.49
CA LEU A 41 -17.41 -81.77 -10.57
C LEU A 41 -18.28 -81.39 -11.77
N HIS A 42 -17.96 -81.95 -12.93
CA HIS A 42 -18.86 -81.91 -14.08
C HIS A 42 -19.88 -83.06 -13.97
N SER A 43 -21.02 -82.92 -14.67
CA SER A 43 -22.17 -83.84 -14.60
C SER A 43 -21.78 -85.32 -14.83
N ALA A 44 -22.73 -86.24 -14.62
CA ALA A 44 -22.65 -87.72 -14.48
C ALA A 44 -21.59 -88.56 -15.23
N LYS A 45 -20.79 -87.98 -16.13
CA LYS A 45 -19.66 -88.57 -16.86
C LYS A 45 -18.26 -88.27 -16.28
N ALA A 46 -18.12 -87.45 -15.23
CA ALA A 46 -16.82 -87.26 -14.58
C ALA A 46 -16.22 -88.60 -14.16
N SER A 47 -15.07 -88.97 -14.74
CA SER A 47 -14.54 -90.30 -14.49
C SER A 47 -14.09 -90.38 -13.02
N LYS A 48 -14.47 -91.46 -12.31
CA LYS A 48 -14.09 -91.67 -10.90
C LYS A 48 -12.57 -91.52 -10.69
N LYS A 49 -11.81 -91.86 -11.72
CA LYS A 49 -10.36 -91.73 -11.79
C LYS A 49 -9.92 -90.26 -11.89
N GLU A 50 -10.57 -89.41 -12.68
CA GLU A 50 -10.27 -87.97 -12.77
C GLU A 50 -10.47 -87.26 -11.43
N VAL A 51 -11.55 -87.55 -10.72
CA VAL A 51 -11.80 -86.97 -9.39
C VAL A 51 -10.68 -87.36 -8.42
N LEU A 52 -10.29 -88.63 -8.41
CA LEU A 52 -9.19 -89.12 -7.56
C LEU A 52 -7.85 -88.46 -7.93
N LEU A 53 -7.54 -88.32 -9.22
CA LEU A 53 -6.33 -87.62 -9.69
C LEU A 53 -6.31 -86.15 -9.27
N GLN A 54 -7.46 -85.47 -9.27
CA GLN A 54 -7.55 -84.10 -8.76
C GLN A 54 -7.26 -84.04 -7.26
N LEU A 55 -7.78 -84.97 -6.46
CA LEU A 55 -7.49 -85.06 -5.02
C LEU A 55 -6.01 -85.38 -4.75
N GLU A 56 -5.42 -86.28 -5.54
CA GLU A 56 -3.98 -86.60 -5.49
C GLU A 56 -3.11 -85.38 -5.80
N ALA A 57 -3.49 -84.58 -6.79
CA ALA A 57 -2.80 -83.35 -7.14
C ALA A 57 -2.80 -82.34 -5.97
N GLY A 58 -3.89 -82.24 -5.21
CA GLY A 58 -3.96 -81.41 -4.00
C GLY A 58 -3.09 -81.94 -2.84
N LEU A 59 -3.00 -83.27 -2.69
CA LEU A 59 -2.16 -83.91 -1.67
C LEU A 59 -0.67 -83.69 -1.95
N ARG A 60 -0.27 -83.90 -3.21
CA ARG A 60 1.10 -83.75 -3.69
C ARG A 60 1.51 -82.30 -3.95
N ALA A 61 0.56 -81.36 -3.94
CA ALA A 61 0.86 -79.95 -4.08
C ALA A 61 1.85 -79.54 -2.99
N SER A 62 3.00 -79.04 -3.42
CA SER A 62 4.01 -78.43 -2.55
C SER A 62 4.28 -77.04 -3.11
N PRO A 63 3.38 -76.07 -2.90
CA PRO A 63 3.76 -74.69 -3.11
C PRO A 63 5.00 -74.42 -2.24
N GLY A 64 5.96 -73.66 -2.76
CA GLY A 64 7.09 -73.22 -1.95
C GLY A 64 6.60 -72.51 -0.67
N GLY A 65 7.52 -72.25 0.26
CA GLY A 65 7.21 -71.47 1.46
C GLY A 65 6.64 -70.08 1.12
N PRO A 66 6.07 -69.37 2.12
CA PRO A 66 5.56 -68.02 1.92
C PRO A 66 6.64 -67.15 1.28
N PRO A 67 6.31 -66.32 0.26
CA PRO A 67 7.34 -65.60 -0.46
C PRO A 67 8.05 -64.61 0.47
N ALA A 68 9.37 -64.73 0.61
CA ALA A 68 10.15 -63.96 1.58
C ALA A 68 10.01 -62.43 1.45
N LYS A 69 9.73 -61.93 0.23
CA LYS A 69 9.56 -60.49 -0.04
C LYS A 69 8.12 -59.99 0.11
N TRP A 70 7.13 -60.86 0.35
CA TRP A 70 5.71 -60.51 0.36
C TRP A 70 5.41 -59.34 1.30
N GLU A 71 5.76 -59.49 2.58
CA GLU A 71 5.46 -58.49 3.61
C GLU A 71 6.19 -57.17 3.34
N SER A 72 7.46 -57.23 2.93
CA SER A 72 8.23 -56.03 2.57
C SER A 72 7.62 -55.27 1.39
N LEU A 73 7.14 -55.97 0.36
CA LEU A 73 6.51 -55.36 -0.81
C LEU A 73 5.14 -54.79 -0.47
N CYS A 74 4.36 -55.45 0.40
CA CYS A 74 3.10 -54.89 0.90
C CYS A 74 3.32 -53.57 1.65
N ALA A 75 4.32 -53.53 2.54
CA ALA A 75 4.69 -52.32 3.27
C ALA A 75 5.16 -51.20 2.33
N GLU A 76 6.01 -51.53 1.34
CA GLU A 76 6.50 -50.58 0.34
C GLU A 76 5.37 -50.04 -0.55
N LEU A 77 4.44 -50.90 -0.99
CA LEU A 77 3.26 -50.48 -1.76
C LEU A 77 2.38 -49.52 -0.95
N ALA A 78 2.13 -49.85 0.32
CA ALA A 78 1.32 -49.03 1.20
C ALA A 78 1.95 -47.65 1.44
N ALA A 79 3.26 -47.59 1.69
CA ALA A 79 4.01 -46.35 1.84
C ALA A 79 3.99 -45.51 0.55
N THR A 80 4.26 -46.14 -0.60
CA THR A 80 4.24 -45.47 -1.90
C THR A 80 2.86 -44.89 -2.21
N ARG A 81 1.80 -45.67 -1.99
CA ARG A 81 0.41 -45.23 -2.15
C ARG A 81 0.08 -44.07 -1.22
N HIS A 82 0.54 -44.12 0.04
CA HIS A 82 0.33 -43.06 1.01
C HIS A 82 0.97 -41.75 0.53
N GLY A 83 2.23 -41.79 0.09
CA GLY A 83 2.93 -40.61 -0.45
C GLY A 83 2.23 -40.01 -1.68
N LEU A 84 1.86 -40.84 -2.67
CA LEU A 84 1.12 -40.39 -3.86
C LEU A 84 -0.21 -39.74 -3.48
N ASN A 85 -0.97 -40.34 -2.57
CA ASN A 85 -2.26 -39.82 -2.14
C ASN A 85 -2.14 -38.58 -1.27
N SER A 86 -1.08 -38.42 -0.47
CA SER A 86 -0.86 -37.23 0.35
C SER A 86 -0.69 -36.00 -0.53
N TYR A 87 0.20 -36.08 -1.53
CA TYR A 87 0.40 -34.99 -2.48
C TYR A 87 -0.91 -34.57 -3.17
N VAL A 88 -1.68 -35.53 -3.68
CA VAL A 88 -2.98 -35.24 -4.33
C VAL A 88 -3.95 -34.59 -3.35
N ARG A 89 -4.04 -35.10 -2.11
CA ARG A 89 -4.91 -34.52 -1.08
C ARG A 89 -4.51 -33.08 -0.78
N ASP A 90 -3.22 -32.81 -0.57
CA ASP A 90 -2.72 -31.50 -0.19
C ASP A 90 -2.90 -30.45 -1.30
N MET A 91 -2.80 -30.87 -2.57
CA MET A 91 -3.08 -30.03 -3.73
C MET A 91 -4.56 -29.66 -3.88
N HIS A 92 -5.48 -30.57 -3.54
CA HIS A 92 -6.93 -30.39 -3.71
C HIS A 92 -7.66 -29.94 -2.44
N GLN A 93 -7.00 -29.92 -1.29
CA GLN A 93 -7.61 -29.52 -0.03
C GLN A 93 -8.02 -28.03 -0.08
N PRO A 94 -9.31 -27.70 0.15
CA PRO A 94 -9.72 -26.32 0.32
C PRO A 94 -9.08 -25.70 1.56
N ARG A 95 -8.62 -24.46 1.43
CA ARG A 95 -8.03 -23.66 2.51
C ARG A 95 -9.05 -22.63 3.01
N ALA A 96 -8.64 -21.73 3.92
CA ALA A 96 -9.51 -20.70 4.48
C ALA A 96 -10.23 -19.85 3.41
N SER A 97 -9.55 -19.59 2.29
CA SER A 97 -10.09 -18.83 1.15
C SER A 97 -11.15 -19.58 0.34
N GLY A 98 -11.37 -20.87 0.61
CA GLY A 98 -12.17 -21.78 -0.23
C GLY A 98 -11.44 -22.25 -1.50
N GLU A 99 -10.23 -21.73 -1.77
CA GLU A 99 -9.39 -22.13 -2.88
C GLU A 99 -8.51 -23.34 -2.51
N SER A 100 -8.02 -24.03 -3.54
CA SER A 100 -7.02 -25.11 -3.42
C SER A 100 -5.81 -24.76 -4.27
N LEU A 101 -4.62 -25.29 -3.91
CA LEU A 101 -3.39 -25.09 -4.69
C LEU A 101 -3.59 -25.49 -6.16
N TYR A 102 -4.32 -26.58 -6.41
CA TYR A 102 -4.68 -27.03 -7.75
C TYR A 102 -5.48 -25.99 -8.53
N ARG A 103 -6.54 -25.43 -7.93
CA ARG A 103 -7.41 -24.44 -8.61
C ARG A 103 -6.65 -23.14 -8.92
N VAL A 104 -5.87 -22.65 -7.96
CA VAL A 104 -5.09 -21.42 -8.13
C VAL A 104 -3.99 -21.61 -9.17
N LEU A 105 -3.23 -22.70 -9.09
CA LEU A 105 -2.21 -23.01 -10.09
C LEU A 105 -2.81 -23.15 -11.50
N GLY A 106 -3.96 -23.82 -11.62
CA GLY A 106 -4.67 -23.93 -12.89
C GLY A 106 -5.07 -22.57 -13.46
N ARG A 107 -5.63 -21.69 -12.62
CA ARG A 107 -6.00 -20.32 -13.01
C ARG A 107 -4.78 -19.49 -13.42
N LEU A 108 -3.69 -19.53 -12.64
CA LEU A 108 -2.44 -18.85 -12.98
C LEU A 108 -1.87 -19.35 -14.31
N THR A 109 -1.97 -20.65 -14.59
CA THR A 109 -1.52 -21.24 -15.87
C THR A 109 -2.36 -20.74 -17.05
N THR A 110 -3.67 -20.55 -16.86
CA THR A 110 -4.54 -19.96 -17.89
C THR A 110 -4.27 -18.48 -18.11
N LEU A 111 -4.01 -17.74 -17.03
CA LEU A 111 -3.74 -16.29 -17.06
C LEU A 111 -2.35 -15.94 -17.61
N GLY A 112 -1.39 -16.87 -17.49
CA GLY A 112 -0.03 -16.69 -18.00
C GLY A 112 0.76 -15.57 -17.30
N ASP A 113 1.81 -15.13 -17.97
CA ASP A 113 2.66 -14.03 -17.51
C ASP A 113 1.97 -12.67 -17.67
N GLY A 114 2.37 -11.70 -16.83
CA GLY A 114 1.94 -10.32 -16.98
C GLY A 114 2.14 -9.50 -15.71
N PRO A 115 1.61 -8.27 -15.66
CA PRO A 115 1.83 -7.39 -14.53
C PRO A 115 1.29 -7.96 -13.22
N ARG A 116 1.89 -7.51 -12.12
CA ARG A 116 1.50 -7.83 -10.75
C ARG A 116 1.48 -6.55 -9.93
N ILE A 117 0.58 -6.51 -8.98
CA ILE A 117 0.46 -5.41 -8.02
C ILE A 117 0.64 -5.94 -6.61
N ASN A 118 1.05 -5.05 -5.71
CA ASN A 118 1.09 -5.38 -4.30
C ASN A 118 -0.34 -5.38 -3.73
N LEU A 119 -0.67 -6.39 -2.94
CA LEU A 119 -1.92 -6.51 -2.20
C LEU A 119 -1.60 -6.48 -0.70
N PRO A 120 -2.44 -5.91 0.16
CA PRO A 120 -2.20 -5.86 1.60
C PRO A 120 -2.52 -7.22 2.25
N MET A 121 -1.66 -8.19 1.98
CA MET A 121 -1.75 -9.55 2.52
C MET A 121 -0.46 -9.85 3.28
N ASP A 122 -0.48 -9.68 4.60
CA ASP A 122 0.67 -10.05 5.44
C ASP A 122 0.82 -11.57 5.49
N ASP A 123 -0.30 -12.28 5.70
CA ASP A 123 -0.39 -13.74 5.58
C ASP A 123 -1.47 -14.14 4.56
N PRO A 124 -1.10 -14.48 3.32
CA PRO A 124 -2.06 -14.94 2.32
C PRO A 124 -2.83 -16.20 2.74
N GLY A 125 -2.25 -17.03 3.61
CA GLY A 125 -2.86 -18.30 4.03
C GLY A 125 -4.10 -18.13 4.90
N THR A 126 -4.25 -16.98 5.56
CA THR A 126 -5.38 -16.68 6.47
C THR A 126 -6.54 -15.97 5.78
N VAL A 127 -6.42 -15.65 4.50
CA VAL A 127 -7.50 -14.98 3.75
C VAL A 127 -8.72 -15.89 3.72
N GLU A 128 -9.83 -15.43 4.29
CA GLU A 128 -11.09 -16.17 4.31
C GLU A 128 -11.83 -16.07 2.97
N SER A 129 -12.70 -17.04 2.71
CA SER A 129 -13.50 -17.08 1.48
C SER A 129 -14.38 -15.84 1.30
N ALA A 130 -14.93 -15.31 2.39
CA ALA A 130 -15.73 -14.09 2.37
C ALA A 130 -14.91 -12.87 1.94
N THR A 131 -13.68 -12.73 2.45
CA THR A 131 -12.76 -11.63 2.08
C THR A 131 -12.35 -11.70 0.62
N LEU A 132 -11.99 -12.89 0.13
CA LEU A 132 -11.63 -13.09 -1.27
C LEU A 132 -12.80 -12.78 -2.20
N GLN A 133 -14.01 -13.21 -1.84
CA GLN A 133 -15.21 -12.89 -2.61
C GLN A 133 -15.51 -11.39 -2.60
N ALA A 134 -15.40 -10.74 -1.45
CA ALA A 134 -15.58 -9.28 -1.35
C ALA A 134 -14.61 -8.52 -2.27
N TRP A 135 -13.32 -8.91 -2.31
CA TRP A 135 -12.36 -8.31 -3.24
C TRP A 135 -12.76 -8.52 -4.70
N ARG A 136 -13.16 -9.73 -5.10
CA ARG A 136 -13.66 -9.99 -6.46
C ARG A 136 -14.87 -9.12 -6.81
N ASP A 137 -15.80 -8.96 -5.87
CA ASP A 137 -16.99 -8.12 -6.05
C ASP A 137 -16.62 -6.64 -6.16
N HIS A 138 -15.59 -6.16 -5.43
CA HIS A 138 -15.07 -4.80 -5.57
C HIS A 138 -14.40 -4.59 -6.94
N VAL A 139 -13.58 -5.55 -7.40
CA VAL A 139 -12.94 -5.48 -8.72
C VAL A 139 -13.98 -5.50 -9.84
N ALA A 140 -15.00 -6.37 -9.74
CA ALA A 140 -16.09 -6.44 -10.72
C ALA A 140 -16.88 -5.13 -10.79
N ARG A 141 -17.26 -4.55 -9.63
CA ARG A 141 -17.95 -3.26 -9.56
C ARG A 141 -17.10 -2.10 -10.08
N LEU A 142 -15.80 -2.09 -9.78
CA LEU A 142 -14.87 -1.11 -10.32
C LEU A 142 -14.83 -1.20 -11.85
N ARG A 143 -14.68 -2.40 -12.41
CA ARG A 143 -14.65 -2.64 -13.85
C ARG A 143 -15.94 -2.22 -14.55
N GLU A 144 -17.09 -2.54 -13.95
CA GLU A 144 -18.41 -2.19 -14.49
C GLU A 144 -18.63 -0.67 -14.51
N SER A 145 -18.43 -0.01 -13.37
CA SER A 145 -18.60 1.45 -13.25
C SER A 145 -17.58 2.24 -14.06
N ALA A 146 -16.37 1.69 -14.25
CA ALA A 146 -15.35 2.24 -15.13
C ALA A 146 -15.83 2.32 -16.59
N GLY A 147 -16.75 1.46 -17.03
CA GLY A 147 -17.16 1.39 -18.43
C GLY A 147 -17.73 2.70 -19.01
N ALA A 148 -18.32 3.55 -18.17
CA ALA A 148 -18.85 4.86 -18.59
C ALA A 148 -17.81 5.98 -18.56
N VAL A 149 -16.67 5.79 -17.90
CA VAL A 149 -15.65 6.83 -17.68
C VAL A 149 -14.28 6.48 -18.26
N ASP A 150 -14.17 5.33 -18.93
CA ASP A 150 -12.93 4.82 -19.52
C ASP A 150 -12.59 5.57 -20.82
N PRO A 151 -11.32 5.96 -21.06
CA PRO A 151 -10.18 5.88 -20.14
C PRO A 151 -10.17 7.03 -19.13
N VAL A 152 -10.03 6.70 -17.84
CA VAL A 152 -10.03 7.66 -16.72
C VAL A 152 -8.99 8.79 -16.86
N PRO A 153 -7.74 8.55 -17.33
CA PRO A 153 -6.75 9.62 -17.50
C PRO A 153 -7.18 10.72 -18.48
N GLU A 154 -8.02 10.40 -19.46
CA GLU A 154 -8.46 11.34 -20.50
C GLU A 154 -9.82 11.98 -20.17
N HIS A 155 -10.57 11.38 -19.23
CA HIS A 155 -11.92 11.79 -18.89
C HIS A 155 -12.01 13.30 -18.54
N PRO A 156 -13.05 14.02 -19.00
CA PRO A 156 -13.21 15.46 -18.75
C PRO A 156 -13.21 15.80 -17.26
N LEU A 157 -13.87 14.98 -16.44
CA LEU A 157 -14.03 15.18 -14.99
C LEU A 157 -12.82 14.73 -14.16
N ARG A 158 -11.70 14.32 -14.78
CA ARG A 158 -10.47 14.01 -14.03
C ARG A 158 -10.08 15.17 -13.11
N GLY A 159 -9.63 14.84 -11.90
CA GLY A 159 -9.31 15.80 -10.83
C GLY A 159 -10.48 16.11 -9.88
N ILE A 160 -11.69 15.62 -10.14
CA ILE A 160 -12.86 15.74 -9.25
C ILE A 160 -12.94 14.52 -8.33
N GLY A 161 -12.97 14.75 -7.01
CA GLY A 161 -13.06 13.71 -6.00
C GLY A 161 -14.49 13.42 -5.50
N ARG A 162 -15.50 14.15 -5.97
CA ARG A 162 -16.90 13.96 -5.55
C ARG A 162 -17.39 12.55 -5.90
N ALA A 163 -17.67 11.75 -4.87
CA ALA A 163 -18.25 10.41 -4.99
C ALA A 163 -19.78 10.37 -4.73
N GLN A 164 -20.27 11.28 -3.88
CA GLN A 164 -21.69 11.32 -3.53
C GLN A 164 -22.48 12.09 -4.57
N TRP A 165 -23.39 11.39 -5.25
CA TRP A 165 -24.38 11.97 -6.15
C TRP A 165 -25.59 12.50 -5.38
N ASP A 166 -26.09 13.64 -5.83
CA ASP A 166 -27.40 14.16 -5.46
C ASP A 166 -28.00 14.91 -6.67
N PHE A 167 -29.33 15.05 -6.71
CA PHE A 167 -30.02 15.62 -7.87
C PHE A 167 -29.77 17.13 -8.06
N THR A 168 -29.20 17.81 -7.07
CA THR A 168 -28.85 19.24 -7.14
C THR A 168 -27.42 19.47 -7.60
N LEU A 169 -26.57 18.44 -7.54
CA LEU A 169 -25.14 18.50 -7.83
C LEU A 169 -24.84 19.03 -9.24
N PRO A 170 -25.52 18.61 -10.33
CA PRO A 170 -25.23 19.13 -11.66
C PRO A 170 -25.46 20.64 -11.78
N GLU A 171 -26.55 21.14 -11.20
CA GLU A 171 -26.87 22.56 -11.22
C GLU A 171 -25.87 23.36 -10.36
N GLN A 172 -25.56 22.87 -9.16
CA GLN A 172 -24.56 23.49 -8.28
C GLN A 172 -23.16 23.50 -8.91
N ALA A 173 -22.76 22.40 -9.54
CA ALA A 173 -21.47 22.28 -10.23
C ALA A 173 -21.42 23.23 -11.44
N ALA A 174 -22.44 23.20 -12.32
CA ALA A 174 -22.51 24.09 -13.47
C ALA A 174 -22.45 25.57 -13.04
N ARG A 175 -23.18 25.93 -11.98
CA ARG A 175 -23.17 27.30 -11.46
C ARG A 175 -21.81 27.69 -10.89
N ALA A 176 -21.22 26.85 -10.05
CA ALA A 176 -19.91 27.11 -9.45
C ALA A 176 -18.80 27.23 -10.52
N LEU A 177 -18.83 26.37 -11.54
CA LEU A 177 -17.88 26.41 -12.65
C LEU A 177 -18.06 27.68 -13.50
N ALA A 178 -19.29 28.06 -13.84
CA ALA A 178 -19.56 29.29 -14.59
C ALA A 178 -19.15 30.56 -13.82
N ASP A 179 -19.42 30.61 -12.50
CA ASP A 179 -18.95 31.69 -11.64
C ASP A 179 -17.41 31.74 -11.56
N GLY A 180 -16.76 30.57 -11.54
CA GLY A 180 -15.31 30.43 -11.60
C GLY A 180 -14.70 30.90 -12.92
N GLU A 181 -15.26 30.50 -14.06
CA GLU A 181 -14.85 30.94 -15.41
C GLU A 181 -14.96 32.46 -15.56
N THR A 182 -16.07 33.03 -15.05
CA THR A 182 -16.28 34.48 -15.04
C THR A 182 -15.22 35.18 -14.18
N ALA A 183 -14.99 34.70 -12.96
CA ALA A 183 -13.98 35.28 -12.06
C ALA A 183 -12.55 35.16 -12.62
N LEU A 184 -12.23 34.06 -13.31
CA LEU A 184 -10.94 33.86 -13.96
C LEU A 184 -10.75 34.80 -15.16
N THR A 185 -11.80 35.00 -15.95
CA THR A 185 -11.81 35.95 -17.08
C THR A 185 -11.63 37.39 -16.60
N GLU A 186 -12.32 37.77 -15.52
CA GLU A 186 -12.15 39.08 -14.87
C GLU A 186 -10.71 39.25 -14.35
N LEU A 187 -10.14 38.21 -13.73
CA LEU A 187 -8.76 38.23 -13.26
C LEU A 187 -7.77 38.41 -14.41
N ALA A 188 -7.92 37.65 -15.50
CA ALA A 188 -7.07 37.78 -16.69
C ALA A 188 -7.15 39.18 -17.29
N ARG A 189 -8.37 39.75 -17.40
CA ARG A 189 -8.61 41.11 -17.88
C ARG A 189 -7.96 42.18 -17.01
N ASP A 190 -8.17 42.13 -15.69
CA ASP A 190 -7.67 43.16 -14.77
C ASP A 190 -6.15 43.07 -14.54
N VAL A 191 -5.59 41.86 -14.52
CA VAL A 191 -4.13 41.67 -14.53
C VAL A 191 -3.54 42.12 -15.86
N GLY A 192 -4.18 41.81 -16.99
CA GLY A 192 -3.76 42.29 -18.31
C GLY A 192 -3.74 43.81 -18.39
N ALA A 193 -4.74 44.50 -17.84
CA ALA A 193 -4.77 45.97 -17.78
C ALA A 193 -3.64 46.55 -16.91
N LEU A 194 -3.33 45.91 -15.78
CA LEU A 194 -2.19 46.29 -14.93
C LEU A 194 -0.86 46.11 -15.66
N LEU A 195 -0.67 44.97 -16.34
CA LEU A 195 0.54 44.68 -17.11
C LEU A 195 0.69 45.61 -18.32
N ALA A 196 -0.40 45.96 -19.01
CA ALA A 196 -0.35 46.88 -20.14
C ALA A 196 0.24 48.25 -19.78
N ASP A 197 0.02 48.75 -18.56
CA ASP A 197 0.63 50.01 -18.08
C ASP A 197 2.01 49.82 -17.43
N ALA A 198 2.19 48.74 -16.66
CA ALA A 198 3.43 48.48 -15.93
C ALA A 198 4.57 47.95 -16.82
N ALA A 199 4.25 47.02 -17.73
CA ALA A 199 5.18 46.38 -18.66
C ALA A 199 4.43 45.85 -19.91
N PRO A 200 4.24 46.68 -20.96
CA PRO A 200 3.44 46.32 -22.14
C PRO A 200 3.92 45.09 -22.91
N SER A 201 5.17 44.67 -22.71
CA SER A 201 5.77 43.48 -23.33
C SER A 201 5.38 42.16 -22.65
N HIS A 202 4.64 42.21 -21.54
CA HIS A 202 4.30 41.04 -20.73
C HIS A 202 2.81 40.73 -20.84
N ASP A 203 2.48 39.45 -20.98
CA ASP A 203 1.11 38.97 -21.03
C ASP A 203 0.77 38.18 -19.76
N ALA A 204 -0.39 38.48 -19.18
CA ALA A 204 -0.95 37.77 -18.03
C ALA A 204 -1.05 36.26 -18.30
N GLY A 205 -1.37 35.89 -19.54
CA GLY A 205 -1.50 34.50 -19.99
C GLY A 205 -0.20 33.70 -20.01
N THR A 206 0.95 34.33 -19.76
CA THR A 206 2.27 33.68 -19.71
C THR A 206 2.80 33.48 -18.30
N LEU A 207 2.12 34.04 -17.29
CA LEU A 207 2.64 34.09 -15.93
C LEU A 207 2.30 32.81 -15.13
N PRO A 208 3.25 32.30 -14.32
CA PRO A 208 2.98 31.31 -13.29
C PRO A 208 1.96 31.81 -12.27
N ARG A 209 1.28 30.87 -11.60
CA ARG A 209 0.41 31.21 -10.45
C ARG A 209 1.17 31.94 -9.34
N ALA A 210 2.42 31.56 -9.07
CA ALA A 210 3.26 32.21 -8.08
C ALA A 210 3.60 33.66 -8.47
N ALA A 211 3.94 33.91 -9.74
CA ALA A 211 4.18 35.25 -10.26
C ALA A 211 2.92 36.11 -10.23
N LEU A 212 1.76 35.56 -10.59
CA LEU A 212 0.47 36.25 -10.49
C LEU A 212 0.15 36.64 -9.05
N ARG A 213 0.32 35.72 -8.10
CA ARG A 213 0.14 36.02 -6.67
C ARG A 213 1.07 37.13 -6.19
N ALA A 214 2.34 37.09 -6.59
CA ALA A 214 3.31 38.14 -6.25
C ALA A 214 2.93 39.49 -6.88
N LEU A 215 2.45 39.49 -8.12
CA LEU A 215 1.96 40.70 -8.78
C LEU A 215 0.73 41.28 -8.07
N ILE A 216 -0.22 40.45 -7.63
CA ILE A 216 -1.37 40.89 -6.83
C ILE A 216 -0.93 41.44 -5.47
N GLU A 217 0.06 40.83 -4.83
CA GLU A 217 0.63 41.35 -3.57
C GLU A 217 1.31 42.71 -3.78
N ILE A 218 2.08 42.87 -4.85
CA ILE A 218 2.68 44.15 -5.23
C ILE A 218 1.58 45.20 -5.48
N ALA A 219 0.54 44.85 -6.24
CA ALA A 219 -0.59 45.72 -6.50
C ALA A 219 -1.30 46.16 -5.21
N ALA A 220 -1.46 45.26 -4.24
CA ALA A 220 -2.02 45.57 -2.93
C ALA A 220 -1.11 46.51 -2.13
N LEU A 221 0.21 46.28 -2.14
CA LEU A 221 1.20 47.12 -1.44
C LEU A 221 1.29 48.52 -2.04
N LEU A 222 1.15 48.67 -3.37
CA LEU A 222 1.15 49.97 -4.05
C LEU A 222 0.02 50.89 -3.56
N ARG A 223 -1.11 50.34 -3.09
CA ARG A 223 -2.23 51.11 -2.54
C ARG A 223 -1.91 51.76 -1.20
N THR A 224 -1.04 51.12 -0.41
CA THR A 224 -0.59 51.62 0.90
C THR A 224 0.85 52.11 0.85
N SER A 225 1.37 52.42 -0.35
CA SER A 225 2.77 52.80 -0.53
C SER A 225 3.03 54.14 0.17
N PRO A 226 4.04 54.21 1.06
CA PRO A 226 4.52 55.47 1.64
C PRO A 226 5.40 56.28 0.67
N THR A 227 5.45 55.92 -0.61
CA THR A 227 6.34 56.47 -1.64
C THR A 227 7.82 56.42 -1.18
N PRO A 228 8.38 55.20 -1.02
CA PRO A 228 9.72 55.03 -0.46
C PRO A 228 10.79 55.74 -1.31
N PRO A 229 11.82 56.31 -0.67
CA PRO A 229 13.00 56.78 -1.37
C PRO A 229 13.65 55.67 -2.20
N ARG A 230 14.06 55.97 -3.44
CA ARG A 230 14.71 55.01 -4.36
C ARG A 230 15.89 54.28 -3.72
N ALA A 231 16.63 54.94 -2.83
CA ALA A 231 17.77 54.38 -2.10
C ALA A 231 17.42 53.09 -1.31
N LEU A 232 16.16 52.95 -0.85
CA LEU A 232 15.70 51.83 -0.01
C LEU A 232 15.16 50.63 -0.80
N LEU A 233 14.98 50.79 -2.13
CA LEU A 233 14.46 49.72 -3.01
C LEU A 233 15.43 49.38 -4.17
N PHE A 234 16.17 50.34 -4.71
CA PHE A 234 16.93 50.19 -5.97
C PHE A 234 18.43 50.09 -5.84
N SER A 235 19.01 50.41 -4.67
CA SER A 235 20.46 50.35 -4.51
C SER A 235 20.93 48.91 -4.31
N THR A 236 22.14 48.59 -4.77
CA THR A 236 22.80 47.30 -4.50
C THR A 236 22.87 47.01 -2.99
N ASP A 237 22.91 48.07 -2.19
CA ASP A 237 23.00 48.03 -0.73
C ASP A 237 21.66 48.32 -0.05
N ALA A 238 20.54 48.24 -0.77
CA ALA A 238 19.22 48.58 -0.24
C ALA A 238 18.88 47.78 1.03
N GLY A 239 19.20 46.49 1.04
CA GLY A 239 19.02 45.63 2.22
C GLY A 239 19.87 46.06 3.41
N ALA A 240 21.15 46.37 3.19
CA ALA A 240 22.05 46.86 4.24
C ALA A 240 21.57 48.20 4.81
N ARG A 241 21.16 49.13 3.95
CA ARG A 241 20.60 50.43 4.35
C ARG A 241 19.33 50.30 5.17
N ARG A 242 18.44 49.36 4.83
CA ARG A 242 17.24 49.07 5.63
C ARG A 242 17.59 48.54 7.01
N ALA A 243 18.57 47.63 7.10
CA ALA A 243 19.05 47.09 8.38
C ALA A 243 19.71 48.18 9.26
N ASP A 244 20.54 49.04 8.68
CA ASP A 244 21.16 50.16 9.39
C ASP A 244 20.11 51.16 9.90
N LEU A 245 19.11 51.48 9.08
CA LEU A 245 17.99 52.32 9.49
C LEU A 245 17.18 51.67 10.62
N ALA A 246 16.90 50.37 10.57
CA ALA A 246 16.22 49.65 11.64
C ALA A 246 17.02 49.72 12.97
N ALA A 247 18.35 49.57 12.91
CA ALA A 247 19.20 49.72 14.09
C ALA A 247 19.19 51.15 14.65
N LEU A 248 19.12 52.16 13.77
CA LEU A 248 19.00 53.55 14.18
C LEU A 248 17.61 53.90 14.76
N VAL A 249 16.54 53.28 14.26
CA VAL A 249 15.18 53.40 14.83
C VAL A 249 15.18 52.93 16.29
N GLU A 250 15.83 51.79 16.57
CA GLU A 250 15.93 51.26 17.94
C GLU A 250 16.71 52.20 18.86
N VAL A 251 17.85 52.72 18.39
CA VAL A 251 18.63 53.73 19.12
C VAL A 251 17.82 55.01 19.36
N GLY A 252 17.02 55.44 18.38
CA GLY A 252 16.11 56.58 18.46
C GLY A 252 15.06 56.42 19.54
N ARG A 253 14.38 55.26 19.58
CA ARG A 253 13.38 54.92 20.60
C ARG A 253 13.97 54.87 22.00
N GLN A 254 15.10 54.17 22.16
CA GLN A 254 15.78 54.08 23.44
C GLN A 254 16.21 55.46 23.95
N ARG A 255 16.73 56.31 23.06
CA ARG A 255 17.06 57.70 23.39
C ARG A 255 15.83 58.46 23.85
N ASP A 256 14.73 58.40 23.10
CA ASP A 256 13.52 59.18 23.39
C ASP A 256 12.83 58.74 24.67
N GLN A 257 12.78 57.43 24.93
CA GLN A 257 12.29 56.88 26.18
C GLN A 257 13.12 57.37 27.37
N ARG A 258 14.45 57.20 27.32
CA ARG A 258 15.35 57.62 28.41
C ARG A 258 15.36 59.13 28.60
N ARG A 259 15.29 59.90 27.51
CA ARG A 259 15.16 61.36 27.54
C ARG A 259 13.85 61.76 28.22
N ALA A 260 12.72 61.15 27.86
CA ALA A 260 11.43 61.42 28.49
C ALA A 260 11.47 61.08 29.99
N ASP A 261 12.01 59.92 30.36
CA ASP A 261 12.14 59.49 31.76
C ASP A 261 12.98 60.45 32.59
N LEU A 262 14.10 60.96 32.04
CA LEU A 262 14.93 61.96 32.71
C LEU A 262 14.24 63.32 32.82
N LEU A 263 13.54 63.76 31.76
CA LEU A 263 12.86 65.06 31.74
C LEU A 263 11.64 65.13 32.67
N THR A 264 11.14 64.00 33.17
CA THR A 264 10.13 64.00 34.26
C THR A 264 10.71 64.49 35.59
N ARG A 265 12.03 64.32 35.80
CA ARG A 265 12.73 64.60 37.06
C ARG A 265 13.72 65.76 36.96
N TYR A 266 14.20 66.06 35.76
CA TYR A 266 15.25 67.04 35.50
C TYR A 266 14.87 68.00 34.37
N ARG A 267 15.49 69.18 34.36
CA ARG A 267 15.39 70.15 33.28
C ARG A 267 16.29 69.77 32.10
N GLN A 268 16.02 70.34 30.92
CA GLN A 268 16.75 70.05 29.68
C GLN A 268 18.26 70.26 29.81
N GLU A 269 18.69 71.28 30.56
CA GLU A 269 20.10 71.63 30.77
C GLU A 269 20.87 70.52 31.52
N PHE A 270 20.17 69.61 32.22
CA PHE A 270 20.79 68.44 32.83
C PHE A 270 21.45 67.53 31.78
N LEU A 271 20.85 67.41 30.60
CA LEU A 271 21.35 66.53 29.54
C LEU A 271 22.62 67.06 28.87
N GLU A 272 22.88 68.36 28.97
CA GLU A 272 24.02 69.06 28.34
C GLU A 272 25.32 69.00 29.16
N LEU A 273 25.24 68.59 30.43
CA LEU A 273 26.39 68.47 31.33
C LEU A 273 27.47 67.52 30.78
N GLU A 274 28.74 67.78 31.12
CA GLU A 274 29.85 66.90 30.76
C GLU A 274 29.96 65.74 31.75
N HIS A 275 29.26 64.65 31.45
CA HIS A 275 28.93 63.58 32.41
C HIS A 275 30.13 62.75 32.91
N LEU A 276 31.21 62.63 32.12
CA LEU A 276 32.38 61.81 32.45
C LEU A 276 33.08 62.26 33.75
N ALA A 277 33.25 63.56 33.95
CA ALA A 277 33.92 64.10 35.15
C ALA A 277 33.07 63.98 36.43
N HIS A 278 31.77 63.71 36.29
CA HIS A 278 30.82 63.72 37.40
C HIS A 278 30.42 62.31 37.85
N ILE A 279 30.34 61.35 36.93
CA ILE A 279 30.01 59.95 37.23
C ILE A 279 31.08 59.34 38.16
N ASP A 280 32.38 59.48 37.84
CA ASP A 280 33.46 58.87 38.64
C ASP A 280 33.46 59.34 40.11
N VAL A 281 33.15 60.62 40.32
CA VAL A 281 33.05 61.22 41.66
C VAL A 281 31.85 60.64 42.41
N LEU A 282 30.70 60.48 41.75
CA LEU A 282 29.50 59.91 42.37
C LEU A 282 29.65 58.40 42.64
N THR A 283 30.26 57.65 41.72
CA THR A 283 30.56 56.21 41.87
C THR A 283 31.45 55.95 43.08
N ARG A 284 32.54 56.72 43.24
CA ARG A 284 33.40 56.66 44.43
C ARG A 284 32.69 57.07 45.72
N THR A 285 31.70 57.95 45.63
CA THR A 285 30.91 58.39 46.80
C THR A 285 29.87 57.34 47.19
N ALA A 286 29.29 56.65 46.21
CA ALA A 286 28.31 55.60 46.42
C ALA A 286 28.90 54.37 47.12
N SER A 287 30.20 54.09 46.93
CA SER A 287 30.92 52.98 47.57
C SER A 287 31.43 53.25 48.99
N LEU A 288 31.20 54.45 49.54
CA LEU A 288 31.64 54.81 50.90
C LEU A 288 30.70 54.26 52.00
N PRO A 289 31.21 54.03 53.22
CA PRO A 289 30.39 53.63 54.37
C PRO A 289 29.31 54.66 54.74
N GLY A 290 28.17 54.19 55.24
CA GLY A 290 26.93 54.95 55.49
C GLY A 290 27.06 56.42 55.94
N PRO A 291 27.77 56.74 57.05
CA PRO A 291 27.87 58.11 57.53
C PRO A 291 28.69 59.02 56.60
N LEU A 292 29.77 58.51 56.00
CA LEU A 292 30.59 59.25 55.04
C LEU A 292 29.86 59.47 53.72
N ARG A 293 29.11 58.46 53.26
CA ARG A 293 28.26 58.57 52.07
C ARG A 293 27.18 59.63 52.21
N ALA A 294 26.54 59.73 53.38
CA ALA A 294 25.50 60.74 53.64
C ALA A 294 26.08 62.16 53.64
N LEU A 295 27.20 62.38 54.34
CA LEU A 295 27.83 63.69 54.46
C LEU A 295 28.43 64.16 53.13
N LEU A 296 29.34 63.39 52.53
CA LEU A 296 29.99 63.74 51.26
C LEU A 296 29.01 63.72 50.09
N GLY A 297 28.02 62.83 50.13
CA GLY A 297 26.92 62.77 49.18
C GLY A 297 26.15 64.09 49.14
N PHE A 298 25.72 64.61 50.29
CA PHE A 298 24.97 65.87 50.37
C PHE A 298 25.74 67.05 49.74
N PHE A 299 27.02 67.20 50.05
CA PHE A 299 27.83 68.29 49.47
C PHE A 299 28.07 68.12 47.97
N ARG A 300 28.25 66.88 47.49
CA ARG A 300 28.54 66.59 46.08
C ARG A 300 27.31 66.63 45.19
N THR A 301 26.12 66.30 45.71
CA THR A 301 24.87 66.30 44.94
C THR A 301 24.16 67.65 44.94
N ARG A 302 24.36 68.50 45.96
CA ARG A 302 23.66 69.80 46.12
C ARG A 302 23.77 70.71 44.90
N LYS A 303 24.91 70.72 44.20
CA LYS A 303 25.12 71.54 42.99
C LYS A 303 24.20 71.16 41.82
N TYR A 304 23.69 69.92 41.79
CA TYR A 304 22.79 69.45 40.73
C TYR A 304 21.32 69.76 41.02
N ARG A 305 20.99 70.30 42.20
CA ARG A 305 19.62 70.70 42.58
C ARG A 305 19.01 71.73 41.62
N VAL A 306 19.83 72.57 41.00
CA VAL A 306 19.39 73.58 40.02
C VAL A 306 18.74 72.93 38.79
N TYR A 307 19.14 71.71 38.45
CA TYR A 307 18.62 70.96 37.31
C TYR A 307 17.44 70.05 37.66
N CYS A 308 17.09 69.88 38.94
CA CYS A 308 16.00 69.01 39.36
C CYS A 308 14.66 69.76 39.29
N LEU A 309 13.62 69.11 38.79
CA LEU A 309 12.24 69.62 38.81
C LEU A 309 11.55 69.36 40.16
N GLY A 310 12.08 68.43 40.97
CA GLY A 310 11.58 68.06 42.29
C GLY A 310 12.69 67.89 43.34
N GLY A 311 12.52 66.92 44.24
CA GLY A 311 13.50 66.60 45.28
C GLY A 311 14.82 66.08 44.70
N LEU A 312 15.94 66.40 45.36
CA LEU A 312 17.26 65.92 44.96
C LEU A 312 17.37 64.41 45.21
N PRO A 313 17.67 63.58 44.19
CA PRO A 313 17.80 62.15 44.37
C PRO A 313 19.04 61.78 45.19
N GLY A 314 19.01 60.57 45.77
CA GLY A 314 20.16 59.99 46.46
C GLY A 314 21.35 59.79 45.52
N VAL A 315 22.55 59.69 46.09
CA VAL A 315 23.83 59.60 45.34
C VAL A 315 23.84 58.49 44.28
N ALA A 316 23.28 57.31 44.60
CA ALA A 316 23.21 56.18 43.67
C ALA A 316 22.24 56.45 42.51
N ALA A 317 21.01 56.90 42.81
CA ALA A 317 20.03 57.25 41.79
C ALA A 317 20.52 58.38 40.87
N LEU A 318 21.18 59.39 41.43
CA LEU A 318 21.78 60.48 40.63
C LEU A 318 22.92 59.98 39.72
N ARG A 319 23.74 59.03 40.18
CA ARG A 319 24.78 58.40 39.35
C ARG A 319 24.15 57.65 38.18
N ASP A 320 23.14 56.83 38.43
CA ASP A 320 22.47 56.03 37.39
C ASP A 320 21.71 56.95 36.39
N ASP A 321 21.13 58.06 36.87
CA ASP A 321 20.52 59.09 36.03
C ASP A 321 21.55 59.83 35.16
N MET A 322 22.77 60.09 35.68
CA MET A 322 23.87 60.66 34.90
C MET A 322 24.45 59.70 33.87
N GLU A 323 24.54 58.41 34.21
CA GLU A 323 24.88 57.37 33.24
C GLU A 323 23.84 57.30 32.12
N SER A 324 22.55 57.37 32.47
CA SER A 324 21.46 57.45 31.50
C SER A 324 21.53 58.72 30.63
N ALA A 325 21.85 59.88 31.22
CA ALA A 325 22.02 61.13 30.48
C ALA A 325 23.23 61.09 29.53
N ARG A 326 24.33 60.45 29.95
CA ARG A 326 25.50 60.19 29.10
C ARG A 326 25.14 59.31 27.91
N GLU A 327 24.39 58.23 28.15
CA GLU A 327 23.90 57.33 27.10
C GLU A 327 22.97 58.06 26.12
N VAL A 328 22.02 58.87 26.60
CA VAL A 328 21.18 59.72 25.75
C VAL A 328 22.01 60.64 24.87
N ARG A 329 23.07 61.27 25.41
CA ARG A 329 24.00 62.11 24.64
C ARG A 329 24.77 61.31 23.59
N GLN A 330 25.31 60.14 23.93
CA GLN A 330 25.98 59.25 22.99
C GLN A 330 25.05 58.81 21.85
N MET A 331 23.82 58.41 22.18
CA MET A 331 22.80 58.05 21.18
C MET A 331 22.42 59.25 20.29
N THR A 332 22.36 60.45 20.87
CA THR A 332 22.07 61.69 20.13
C THR A 332 23.19 62.02 19.14
N THR A 333 24.46 61.93 19.56
CA THR A 333 25.61 62.10 18.68
C THR A 333 25.64 61.03 17.58
N ARG A 334 25.31 59.77 17.91
CA ARG A 334 25.22 58.68 16.93
C ARG A 334 24.15 58.95 15.87
N LEU A 335 22.96 59.40 16.27
CA LEU A 335 21.87 59.73 15.35
C LEU A 335 22.17 60.97 14.51
N ALA A 336 22.80 61.99 15.09
CA ALA A 336 23.23 63.19 14.36
C ALA A 336 24.35 62.88 13.35
N GLY A 337 25.24 61.93 13.68
CA GLY A 337 26.32 61.47 12.80
C GLY A 337 25.88 60.49 11.70
N ALA A 338 24.62 60.05 11.69
CA ALA A 338 24.08 59.11 10.70
C ALA A 338 23.73 59.81 9.37
N THR A 339 24.77 60.26 8.65
CA THR A 339 24.63 61.02 7.39
C THR A 339 23.96 60.22 6.27
N GLU A 340 24.17 58.91 6.21
CA GLU A 340 23.54 58.02 5.21
C GLU A 340 22.03 57.84 5.45
N ALA A 341 21.60 57.80 6.71
CA ALA A 341 20.18 57.76 7.08
C ALA A 341 19.49 59.08 6.72
N ALA A 342 20.15 60.21 7.00
CA ALA A 342 19.69 61.54 6.62
C ALA A 342 19.59 61.68 5.08
N ALA A 343 20.56 61.14 4.33
CA ALA A 343 20.54 61.14 2.87
C ALA A 343 19.42 60.27 2.30
N SER A 344 19.11 59.14 2.95
CA SER A 344 18.09 58.20 2.49
C SER A 344 16.67 58.66 2.78
N LEU A 345 16.40 59.21 3.97
CA LEU A 345 15.07 59.64 4.41
C LEU A 345 14.79 61.13 4.17
N GLY A 346 15.82 61.92 3.84
CA GLY A 346 15.72 63.34 3.57
C GLY A 346 15.05 64.10 4.71
N ARG A 347 13.96 64.83 4.39
CA ARG A 347 13.22 65.65 5.36
C ARG A 347 12.56 64.84 6.49
N ALA A 348 12.33 63.54 6.30
CA ALA A 348 11.72 62.68 7.31
C ALA A 348 12.66 62.36 8.49
N TRP A 349 13.99 62.49 8.30
CA TRP A 349 14.98 62.20 9.34
C TRP A 349 15.02 63.25 10.46
N LYS A 350 14.67 64.51 10.15
CA LYS A 350 14.63 65.64 11.11
C LYS A 350 15.83 65.68 12.08
N ASN A 351 17.05 65.49 11.56
CA ASN A 351 18.29 65.46 12.36
C ASN A 351 18.26 64.49 13.56
N GLY A 352 17.59 63.34 13.40
CA GLY A 352 17.44 62.35 14.45
C GLY A 352 16.22 62.56 15.36
N GLU A 353 15.33 63.51 15.09
CA GLU A 353 14.01 63.64 15.73
C GLU A 353 12.89 63.16 14.80
N ALA A 354 13.07 61.96 14.24
CA ALA A 354 12.17 61.38 13.26
C ALA A 354 10.95 60.71 13.91
N ASP A 355 9.90 60.49 13.10
CA ASP A 355 8.81 59.58 13.46
C ASP A 355 9.28 58.13 13.30
N TRP A 356 9.72 57.54 14.42
CA TRP A 356 10.24 56.18 14.46
C TRP A 356 9.22 55.13 14.01
N SER A 357 7.94 55.29 14.38
CA SER A 357 6.87 54.41 13.93
C SER A 357 6.63 54.49 12.42
N GLY A 358 6.66 55.70 11.86
CA GLY A 358 6.54 55.91 10.42
C GLY A 358 7.70 55.30 9.63
N ILE A 359 8.94 55.43 10.14
CA ILE A 359 10.13 54.81 9.51
C ILE A 359 10.04 53.28 9.59
N GLU A 360 9.66 52.71 10.72
CA GLU A 360 9.49 51.26 10.86
C GLU A 360 8.43 50.71 9.90
N ALA A 361 7.28 51.38 9.78
CA ALA A 361 6.24 51.02 8.81
C ALA A 361 6.73 51.10 7.36
N LEU A 362 7.53 52.12 7.03
CA LEU A 362 8.20 52.26 5.73
C LEU A 362 9.17 51.10 5.46
N LEU A 363 10.01 50.75 6.44
CA LEU A 363 10.98 49.66 6.31
C LEU A 363 10.27 48.31 6.12
N ALA A 364 9.26 48.03 6.94
CA ALA A 364 8.44 46.82 6.83
C ALA A 364 7.70 46.73 5.49
N TRP A 365 7.19 47.87 4.99
CA TRP A 365 6.60 47.93 3.65
C TRP A 365 7.64 47.61 2.57
N CYS A 366 8.84 48.20 2.64
CA CYS A 366 9.92 47.95 1.68
C CYS A 366 10.36 46.49 1.66
N GLU A 367 10.48 45.84 2.83
CA GLU A 367 10.85 44.43 2.93
C GLU A 367 9.80 43.52 2.28
N ARG A 368 8.51 43.74 2.55
CA ARG A 368 7.42 42.99 1.94
C ARG A 368 7.37 43.18 0.42
N PHE A 369 7.54 44.42 -0.03
CA PHE A 369 7.55 44.76 -1.45
C PHE A 369 8.73 44.09 -2.17
N ASP A 370 9.93 44.17 -1.60
CA ASP A 370 11.14 43.56 -2.15
C ASP A 370 11.03 42.03 -2.19
N ALA A 371 10.45 41.41 -1.16
CA ALA A 371 10.18 39.97 -1.16
C ALA A 371 9.21 39.56 -2.28
N ALA A 372 8.12 40.30 -2.50
CA ALA A 372 7.17 40.04 -3.58
C ALA A 372 7.82 40.26 -4.97
N CYS A 373 8.61 41.32 -5.14
CA CYS A 373 9.41 41.56 -6.33
C CYS A 373 10.43 40.45 -6.58
N ALA A 374 11.07 39.90 -5.54
CA ALA A 374 12.01 38.80 -5.66
C ALA A 374 11.34 37.51 -6.12
N VAL A 375 10.12 37.21 -5.64
CA VAL A 375 9.33 36.08 -6.15
C VAL A 375 9.01 36.29 -7.63
N LEU A 376 8.56 37.48 -8.01
CA LEU A 376 8.25 37.82 -9.40
C LEU A 376 9.49 37.70 -10.31
N ALA A 377 10.65 38.20 -9.86
CA ALA A 377 11.89 38.21 -10.61
C ALA A 377 12.57 36.83 -10.78
N ARG A 378 12.15 35.81 -10.03
CA ARG A 378 12.59 34.41 -10.22
C ARG A 378 12.06 33.82 -11.52
N HIS A 379 10.95 34.34 -12.02
CA HIS A 379 10.35 33.86 -13.26
C HIS A 379 10.90 34.67 -14.43
N ALA A 380 11.54 33.98 -15.38
CA ALA A 380 12.22 34.55 -16.55
C ALA A 380 11.41 35.63 -17.31
N PRO A 381 10.09 35.50 -17.52
CA PRO A 381 9.34 36.54 -18.20
C PRO A 381 9.11 37.79 -17.35
N ALA A 382 9.42 37.84 -16.04
CA ALA A 382 8.96 38.90 -15.14
C ALA A 382 10.08 39.65 -14.38
N ARG A 383 11.36 39.41 -14.72
CA ARG A 383 12.49 40.12 -14.11
C ARG A 383 12.50 41.63 -14.41
N ASP A 384 12.21 42.02 -15.66
CA ASP A 384 12.08 43.42 -16.07
C ASP A 384 10.83 44.06 -15.42
N LEU A 385 9.73 43.31 -15.33
CA LEU A 385 8.50 43.75 -14.66
C LEU A 385 8.73 44.12 -13.19
N ALA A 386 9.47 43.30 -12.42
CA ALA A 386 9.78 43.60 -11.02
C ALA A 386 10.55 44.94 -10.87
N GLN A 387 11.50 45.21 -11.77
CA GLN A 387 12.26 46.48 -11.77
C GLN A 387 11.37 47.67 -12.12
N ARG A 388 10.47 47.54 -13.10
CA ARG A 388 9.53 48.60 -13.48
C ARG A 388 8.53 48.91 -12.38
N LEU A 389 8.00 47.88 -11.70
CA LEU A 389 7.07 48.03 -10.58
C LEU A 389 7.74 48.69 -9.38
N ALA A 390 8.97 48.32 -9.04
CA ALA A 390 9.75 49.02 -8.03
C ALA A 390 9.94 50.50 -8.41
N GLY A 391 10.09 50.79 -9.70
CA GLY A 391 10.32 52.13 -10.25
C GLY A 391 9.12 53.01 -10.02
N ALA A 392 7.96 52.47 -10.36
CA ALA A 392 6.68 53.11 -10.16
C ALA A 392 6.33 53.28 -8.67
N ALA A 393 6.75 52.37 -7.78
CA ALA A 393 6.52 52.52 -6.34
C ALA A 393 7.20 53.76 -5.73
N CYS A 394 8.30 54.21 -6.33
CA CYS A 394 9.07 55.38 -5.90
C CYS A 394 8.57 56.71 -6.51
N ASP A 395 7.60 56.68 -7.43
CA ASP A 395 7.05 57.83 -8.13
C ASP A 395 5.56 57.98 -7.78
N ALA A 396 5.18 59.07 -7.12
CA ALA A 396 3.82 59.26 -6.63
C ALA A 396 2.75 59.19 -7.75
N ALA A 397 3.02 59.74 -8.94
CA ALA A 397 2.05 59.76 -10.03
C ALA A 397 1.88 58.38 -10.67
N ARG A 398 2.99 57.64 -10.87
CA ARG A 398 2.93 56.25 -11.37
C ARG A 398 2.35 55.30 -10.33
N GLN A 399 2.67 55.50 -9.05
CA GLN A 399 2.12 54.74 -7.93
C GLN A 399 0.60 54.89 -7.86
N GLU A 400 0.03 56.09 -7.95
CA GLU A 400 -1.42 56.30 -7.93
C GLU A 400 -2.12 55.59 -9.10
N THR A 401 -1.55 55.68 -10.30
CA THR A 401 -2.10 55.03 -11.51
C THR A 401 -2.12 53.51 -11.36
N LEU A 402 -1.00 52.91 -10.95
CA LEU A 402 -0.89 51.46 -10.75
C LEU A 402 -1.68 50.97 -9.54
N ALA A 403 -1.82 51.77 -8.48
CA ALA A 403 -2.66 51.42 -7.33
C ALA A 403 -4.14 51.29 -7.73
N ARG A 404 -4.63 52.19 -8.59
CA ARG A 404 -6.00 52.14 -9.13
C ARG A 404 -6.23 50.92 -10.03
N LEU A 405 -5.31 50.63 -10.95
CA LEU A 405 -5.39 49.43 -11.80
C LEU A 405 -5.25 48.14 -10.97
N GLY A 406 -4.32 48.15 -10.01
CA GLY A 406 -4.05 47.07 -9.09
C GLY A 406 -5.23 46.74 -8.18
N GLU A 407 -6.08 47.72 -7.85
CA GLU A 407 -7.30 47.49 -7.09
C GLU A 407 -8.28 46.56 -7.82
N GLY A 408 -8.43 46.72 -9.14
CA GLY A 408 -9.21 45.80 -9.98
C GLY A 408 -8.67 44.38 -9.90
N ALA A 409 -7.36 44.22 -10.11
CA ALA A 409 -6.69 42.93 -10.08
C ALA A 409 -6.80 42.25 -8.69
N CYS A 410 -6.66 43.00 -7.60
CA CYS A 410 -6.84 42.49 -6.23
C CYS A 410 -8.27 41.98 -6.00
N ARG A 411 -9.28 42.76 -6.39
CA ARG A 411 -10.69 42.35 -6.25
C ARG A 411 -11.01 41.11 -7.08
N ALA A 412 -10.51 41.05 -8.31
CA ALA A 412 -10.69 39.89 -9.18
C ALA A 412 -10.01 38.63 -8.62
N TRP A 413 -8.81 38.77 -8.03
CA TRP A 413 -8.11 37.67 -7.35
C TRP A 413 -8.88 37.14 -6.14
N GLU A 414 -9.42 38.03 -5.30
CA GLU A 414 -10.26 37.63 -4.17
C GLU A 414 -11.56 36.96 -4.62
N ARG A 415 -12.18 37.46 -5.70
CA ARG A 415 -13.38 36.86 -6.29
C ARG A 415 -13.09 35.47 -6.84
N TRP A 416 -11.97 35.30 -7.54
CA TRP A 416 -11.46 33.98 -7.95
C TRP A 416 -11.28 33.07 -6.73
N GLY A 417 -10.63 33.53 -5.66
CA GLY A 417 -10.43 32.73 -4.45
C GLY A 417 -11.75 32.25 -3.81
N ARG A 418 -12.78 33.12 -3.78
CA ARG A 418 -14.12 32.74 -3.31
C ARG A 418 -14.81 31.75 -4.25
N ALA A 419 -14.80 31.99 -5.56
CA ALA A 419 -15.39 31.09 -6.54
C ALA A 419 -14.71 29.71 -6.53
N TRP A 420 -13.38 29.70 -6.48
CA TRP A 420 -12.58 28.49 -6.33
C TRP A 420 -12.93 27.73 -5.06
N LYS A 421 -13.16 28.42 -3.93
CA LYS A 421 -13.55 27.76 -2.69
C LYS A 421 -14.88 27.01 -2.83
N VAL A 422 -15.84 27.58 -3.55
CA VAL A 422 -17.12 26.92 -3.84
C VAL A 422 -16.89 25.69 -4.71
N ILE A 423 -16.11 25.80 -5.79
CA ILE A 423 -15.75 24.67 -6.68
C ILE A 423 -15.07 23.55 -5.87
N GLU A 424 -14.08 23.90 -5.04
CA GLU A 424 -13.35 22.98 -4.17
C GLU A 424 -14.30 22.15 -3.30
N THR A 425 -15.29 22.81 -2.68
CA THR A 425 -16.27 22.15 -1.82
C THR A 425 -17.30 21.32 -2.58
N THR A 426 -17.82 21.83 -3.71
CA THR A 426 -18.87 21.16 -4.48
C THR A 426 -18.32 19.91 -5.17
N LEU A 427 -17.16 20.03 -5.82
CA LEU A 427 -16.54 18.97 -6.61
C LEU A 427 -15.53 18.12 -5.82
N VAL A 428 -15.23 18.48 -4.57
CA VAL A 428 -14.25 17.78 -3.72
C VAL A 428 -12.93 17.63 -4.47
N THR A 429 -12.33 18.76 -4.83
CA THR A 429 -11.05 18.82 -5.55
C THR A 429 -10.02 19.60 -4.72
N SER A 430 -8.80 19.72 -5.22
CA SER A 430 -7.73 20.50 -4.60
C SER A 430 -6.84 21.09 -5.68
N ASP A 431 -6.01 22.08 -5.32
CA ASP A 431 -5.07 22.69 -6.26
C ASP A 431 -4.16 21.65 -6.94
N LYS A 432 -3.74 20.61 -6.24
CA LYS A 432 -2.88 19.55 -6.81
C LYS A 432 -3.61 18.60 -7.76
N GLN A 433 -4.91 18.41 -7.55
CA GLN A 433 -5.73 17.53 -8.39
C GLN A 433 -6.26 18.25 -9.63
N ALA A 434 -6.55 19.54 -9.49
CA ALA A 434 -7.08 20.37 -10.57
C ALA A 434 -5.99 20.87 -11.51
N TRP A 435 -4.85 21.27 -10.96
CA TRP A 435 -3.73 21.85 -11.69
C TRP A 435 -2.55 20.86 -11.65
N PRO A 436 -2.09 20.33 -12.79
CA PRO A 436 -0.84 19.58 -12.84
C PRO A 436 0.29 20.43 -12.24
N ALA A 437 1.12 19.84 -11.38
CA ALA A 437 2.23 20.57 -10.77
C ALA A 437 3.21 21.07 -11.85
N ASP A 438 3.71 22.30 -11.66
CA ASP A 438 4.84 22.89 -12.39
C ASP A 438 4.68 23.15 -13.90
N GLN A 439 3.46 23.18 -14.43
CA GLN A 439 3.24 23.65 -15.80
C GLN A 439 2.84 25.13 -15.81
N ASP A 440 3.73 25.99 -16.28
CA ASP A 440 3.40 27.35 -16.67
C ASP A 440 2.92 27.35 -18.14
N PRO A 441 1.91 28.15 -18.51
CA PRO A 441 1.27 29.23 -17.74
C PRO A 441 -0.10 28.89 -17.12
N TRP A 442 -0.42 29.51 -15.97
CA TRP A 442 -1.56 29.10 -15.13
C TRP A 442 -2.94 29.53 -15.64
N LEU A 443 -3.13 30.79 -16.07
CA LEU A 443 -4.46 31.29 -16.48
C LEU A 443 -5.09 30.47 -17.63
N PRO A 444 -4.37 30.17 -18.74
CA PRO A 444 -4.93 29.35 -19.81
C PRO A 444 -5.26 27.92 -19.37
N GLN A 445 -4.42 27.33 -18.52
CA GLN A 445 -4.66 25.99 -17.98
C GLN A 445 -5.88 25.94 -17.07
N ALA A 446 -6.01 26.90 -16.16
CA ALA A 446 -7.16 27.01 -15.28
C ALA A 446 -8.45 27.16 -16.09
N SER A 447 -8.43 27.97 -17.16
CA SER A 447 -9.56 28.12 -18.07
C SER A 447 -9.90 26.79 -18.75
N SER A 448 -8.91 26.08 -19.28
CA SER A 448 -9.12 24.79 -19.95
C SER A 448 -9.69 23.72 -19.01
N VAL A 449 -9.20 23.66 -17.76
CA VAL A 449 -9.71 22.71 -16.76
C VAL A 449 -11.16 23.02 -16.40
N LEU A 450 -11.51 24.29 -16.14
CA LEU A 450 -12.89 24.68 -15.84
C LEU A 450 -13.83 24.38 -17.02
N GLU A 451 -13.38 24.66 -18.24
CA GLU A 451 -14.16 24.37 -19.44
C GLU A 451 -14.39 22.86 -19.62
N ARG A 452 -13.36 22.03 -19.42
CA ARG A 452 -13.49 20.56 -19.45
C ARG A 452 -14.45 20.05 -18.38
N TRP A 453 -14.38 20.61 -17.17
CA TRP A 453 -15.31 20.22 -16.11
C TRP A 453 -16.74 20.65 -16.44
N ARG A 454 -16.93 21.86 -16.99
CA ARG A 454 -18.25 22.38 -17.38
C ARG A 454 -18.88 21.56 -18.49
N THR A 455 -18.12 21.17 -19.50
CA THR A 455 -18.61 20.29 -20.59
C THR A 455 -18.87 18.86 -20.11
N GLY A 456 -18.14 18.40 -19.07
CA GLY A 456 -18.32 17.10 -18.45
C GLY A 456 -19.46 17.00 -17.43
N VAL A 457 -20.09 18.10 -17.01
CA VAL A 457 -21.18 18.08 -15.99
C VAL A 457 -22.28 17.03 -16.27
N PRO A 458 -22.73 16.80 -17.52
CA PRO A 458 -23.73 15.77 -17.80
C PRO A 458 -23.30 14.35 -17.40
N GLU A 459 -22.00 14.05 -17.41
CA GLU A 459 -21.42 12.73 -17.05
C GLU A 459 -21.11 12.61 -15.54
N LEU A 460 -21.53 13.59 -14.73
CA LEU A 460 -21.16 13.65 -13.32
C LEU A 460 -21.77 12.51 -12.49
N ASP A 461 -22.92 11.97 -12.89
CA ASP A 461 -23.52 10.78 -12.23
C ASP A 461 -22.64 9.54 -12.45
N ASN A 462 -22.24 9.29 -13.70
CA ASN A 462 -21.33 8.21 -14.07
C ASN A 462 -19.99 8.35 -13.34
N TRP A 463 -19.45 9.57 -13.26
CA TRP A 463 -18.24 9.87 -12.51
C TRP A 463 -18.39 9.60 -11.01
N CYS A 464 -19.48 10.08 -10.37
CA CYS A 464 -19.74 9.82 -8.95
C CYS A 464 -19.89 8.31 -8.67
N THR A 465 -20.55 7.59 -9.56
CA THR A 465 -20.73 6.13 -9.46
C THR A 465 -19.40 5.40 -9.56
N TRP A 466 -18.54 5.75 -10.52
CA TRP A 466 -17.19 5.23 -10.60
C TRP A 466 -16.34 5.60 -9.37
N ARG A 467 -16.38 6.86 -8.93
CA ARG A 467 -15.65 7.33 -7.72
C ARG A 467 -16.02 6.53 -6.47
N ARG A 468 -17.31 6.20 -6.28
CA ARG A 468 -17.75 5.33 -5.17
C ARG A 468 -17.16 3.93 -5.25
N ALA A 469 -17.20 3.31 -6.44
CA ALA A 469 -16.63 1.97 -6.63
C ALA A 469 -15.11 1.97 -6.42
N ARG A 470 -14.44 3.01 -6.93
CA ARG A 470 -13.02 3.27 -6.76
C ARG A 470 -12.63 3.42 -5.28
N ASP A 471 -13.33 4.28 -4.54
CA ASP A 471 -13.02 4.55 -3.13
C ASP A 471 -13.32 3.31 -2.26
N ALA A 472 -14.43 2.59 -2.52
CA ALA A 472 -14.72 1.33 -1.85
C ALA A 472 -13.67 0.24 -2.11
N ALA A 473 -13.15 0.15 -3.35
CA ALA A 473 -12.07 -0.79 -3.67
C ALA A 473 -10.76 -0.41 -2.95
N ALA A 474 -10.43 0.89 -2.92
CA ALA A 474 -9.23 1.38 -2.22
C ALA A 474 -9.32 1.12 -0.70
N GLU A 475 -10.47 1.38 -0.07
CA GLU A 475 -10.74 1.09 1.35
C GLU A 475 -10.68 -0.40 1.67
N ALA A 476 -11.08 -1.26 0.73
CA ALA A 476 -10.94 -2.72 0.84
C ALA A 476 -9.49 -3.21 0.69
N GLY A 477 -8.51 -2.31 0.51
CA GLY A 477 -7.10 -2.64 0.37
C GLY A 477 -6.62 -2.79 -1.08
N LEU A 478 -7.47 -2.54 -2.08
CA LEU A 478 -7.11 -2.65 -3.50
C LEU A 478 -6.54 -1.34 -4.08
N ALA A 479 -5.96 -0.47 -3.25
CA ALA A 479 -5.47 0.84 -3.67
C ALA A 479 -4.41 0.77 -4.79
N HIS A 480 -3.52 -0.24 -4.77
CA HIS A 480 -2.54 -0.43 -5.84
C HIS A 480 -3.17 -0.86 -7.16
N LEU A 481 -4.29 -1.62 -7.12
CA LEU A 481 -5.06 -1.98 -8.33
C LEU A 481 -5.70 -0.74 -8.93
N VAL A 482 -6.34 0.06 -8.07
CA VAL A 482 -6.96 1.33 -8.44
C VAL A 482 -5.93 2.27 -9.06
N ALA A 483 -4.75 2.42 -8.44
CA ALA A 483 -3.68 3.27 -8.96
C ALA A 483 -3.18 2.80 -10.34
N ALA A 484 -2.97 1.49 -10.53
CA ALA A 484 -2.57 0.94 -11.82
C ALA A 484 -3.61 1.24 -12.92
N TYR A 485 -4.90 1.21 -12.58
CA TYR A 485 -5.97 1.61 -13.51
C TYR A 485 -5.97 3.13 -13.78
N GLU A 486 -5.92 3.95 -12.72
CA GLU A 486 -5.95 5.42 -12.82
C GLU A 486 -4.73 6.00 -13.56
N CYS A 487 -3.58 5.32 -13.55
CA CYS A 487 -2.39 5.69 -14.30
C CYS A 487 -2.36 5.16 -15.75
N GLY A 488 -3.29 4.28 -16.12
CA GLY A 488 -3.33 3.64 -17.44
C GLY A 488 -2.35 2.46 -17.60
N ASP A 489 -1.73 1.99 -16.52
CA ASP A 489 -0.82 0.83 -16.53
C ASP A 489 -1.58 -0.51 -16.70
N ALA A 490 -2.87 -0.53 -16.34
CA ALA A 490 -3.75 -1.69 -16.47
C ALA A 490 -5.04 -1.31 -17.20
N PRO A 491 -5.34 -1.94 -18.36
CA PRO A 491 -6.63 -1.76 -19.03
C PRO A 491 -7.80 -2.19 -18.16
N ARG A 492 -8.97 -1.56 -18.36
CA ARG A 492 -10.22 -1.90 -17.64
C ARG A 492 -10.54 -3.41 -17.70
N ASP A 493 -10.41 -4.00 -18.88
CA ASP A 493 -10.80 -5.40 -19.10
C ASP A 493 -9.85 -6.39 -18.40
N ASP A 494 -8.61 -5.98 -18.12
CA ASP A 494 -7.57 -6.78 -17.47
C ASP A 494 -7.58 -6.68 -15.94
N LEU A 495 -8.43 -5.84 -15.33
CA LEU A 495 -8.41 -5.61 -13.87
C LEU A 495 -8.67 -6.89 -13.07
N SER A 496 -9.61 -7.73 -13.53
CA SER A 496 -9.89 -9.03 -12.91
C SER A 496 -8.68 -9.96 -12.99
N ASP A 497 -8.05 -10.00 -14.15
CA ASP A 497 -6.91 -10.88 -14.41
C ASP A 497 -5.66 -10.39 -13.67
N LEU A 498 -5.46 -9.08 -13.55
CA LEU A 498 -4.42 -8.47 -12.73
C LEU A 498 -4.59 -8.82 -11.25
N PHE A 499 -5.82 -8.74 -10.73
CA PHE A 499 -6.14 -9.15 -9.36
C PHE A 499 -5.88 -10.64 -9.14
N GLU A 500 -6.45 -11.51 -9.97
CA GLU A 500 -6.33 -12.97 -9.83
C GLU A 500 -4.88 -13.45 -9.95
N ARG A 501 -4.10 -12.84 -10.84
CA ARG A 501 -2.66 -13.06 -10.94
C ARG A 501 -1.92 -12.66 -9.67
N SER A 502 -2.16 -11.45 -9.17
CA SER A 502 -1.47 -10.89 -8.00
C SER A 502 -1.82 -11.61 -6.70
N PHE A 503 -3.10 -11.92 -6.50
CA PHE A 503 -3.56 -12.72 -5.37
C PHE A 503 -3.05 -14.16 -5.49
N GLY A 504 -3.32 -14.81 -6.62
CA GLY A 504 -3.05 -16.22 -6.83
C GLY A 504 -1.58 -16.57 -6.67
N GLU A 505 -0.67 -15.77 -7.20
CA GLU A 505 0.77 -16.02 -7.09
C GLU A 505 1.25 -15.93 -5.65
N ARG A 506 0.94 -14.85 -4.94
CA ARG A 506 1.34 -14.66 -3.55
C ARG A 506 0.74 -15.73 -2.64
N TRP A 507 -0.53 -16.04 -2.85
CA TRP A 507 -1.24 -17.07 -2.11
C TRP A 507 -0.67 -18.47 -2.36
N PHE A 508 -0.42 -18.81 -3.63
CA PHE A 508 0.15 -20.10 -4.02
C PHE A 508 1.56 -20.27 -3.44
N VAL A 509 2.43 -19.28 -3.60
CA VAL A 509 3.81 -19.33 -3.10
C VAL A 509 3.83 -19.49 -1.58
N ALA A 510 3.02 -18.72 -0.84
CA ALA A 510 2.94 -18.83 0.62
C ALA A 510 2.53 -20.24 1.07
N LEU A 511 1.45 -20.78 0.51
CA LEU A 511 0.93 -22.08 0.91
C LEU A 511 1.73 -23.27 0.38
N ALA A 512 2.30 -23.16 -0.82
CA ALA A 512 3.21 -24.18 -1.35
C ALA A 512 4.46 -24.31 -0.47
N ASN A 513 5.02 -23.19 0.02
CA ASN A 513 6.17 -23.21 0.92
C ASN A 513 5.84 -23.77 2.31
N ALA A 514 4.61 -23.57 2.79
CA ALA A 514 4.12 -24.12 4.06
C ALA A 514 3.77 -25.61 3.98
N THR A 515 3.48 -26.13 2.79
CA THR A 515 3.04 -27.52 2.57
C THR A 515 4.20 -28.39 2.12
N GLU A 516 4.75 -29.22 3.02
CA GLU A 516 5.94 -30.05 2.78
C GLU A 516 5.85 -30.90 1.49
N THR A 517 4.74 -31.62 1.30
CA THR A 517 4.52 -32.51 0.14
C THR A 517 4.53 -31.77 -1.20
N VAL A 518 4.15 -30.49 -1.21
CA VAL A 518 4.14 -29.64 -2.40
C VAL A 518 5.50 -28.99 -2.60
N ARG A 519 6.13 -28.51 -1.52
CA ARG A 519 7.46 -27.91 -1.54
C ARG A 519 8.53 -28.88 -2.03
N GLU A 520 8.44 -30.15 -1.64
CA GLU A 520 9.38 -31.20 -2.03
C GLU A 520 9.03 -31.88 -3.36
N PHE A 521 7.95 -31.45 -4.01
CA PHE A 521 7.50 -32.07 -5.25
C PHE A 521 8.55 -31.93 -6.35
N ASN A 522 8.92 -33.07 -6.93
CA ASN A 522 9.76 -33.14 -8.11
C ASN A 522 9.10 -34.06 -9.14
N ALA A 523 8.82 -33.54 -10.33
CA ALA A 523 8.09 -34.27 -11.36
C ALA A 523 8.75 -35.61 -11.74
N ALA A 524 10.09 -35.65 -11.84
CA ALA A 524 10.82 -36.87 -12.20
C ALA A 524 10.83 -37.90 -11.06
N THR A 525 10.95 -37.46 -9.80
CA THR A 525 10.82 -38.35 -8.64
C THR A 525 9.40 -38.87 -8.47
N HIS A 526 8.39 -38.02 -8.68
CA HIS A 526 6.99 -38.43 -8.61
C HIS A 526 6.64 -39.44 -9.71
N ALA A 527 7.08 -39.21 -10.95
CA ALA A 527 6.92 -40.18 -12.04
C ALA A 527 7.59 -41.53 -11.75
N ARG A 528 8.81 -41.52 -11.20
CA ARG A 528 9.50 -42.74 -10.74
C ARG A 528 8.73 -43.45 -9.61
N THR A 529 8.15 -42.69 -8.69
CA THR A 529 7.32 -43.23 -7.59
C THR A 529 6.06 -43.91 -8.12
N ILE A 530 5.41 -43.32 -9.13
CA ILE A 530 4.26 -43.93 -9.83
C ILE A 530 4.68 -45.25 -10.52
N GLU A 531 5.81 -45.25 -11.24
CA GLU A 531 6.30 -46.48 -11.89
C GLU A 531 6.70 -47.54 -10.86
N ARG A 532 7.30 -47.14 -9.74
CA ARG A 532 7.61 -48.03 -8.62
C ARG A 532 6.35 -48.65 -8.02
N PHE A 533 5.31 -47.85 -7.77
CA PHE A 533 4.00 -48.33 -7.34
C PHE A 533 3.45 -49.38 -8.31
N ARG A 534 3.39 -49.05 -9.62
CA ARG A 534 2.90 -49.97 -10.67
C ARG A 534 3.70 -51.26 -10.77
N THR A 535 4.99 -51.21 -10.47
CA THR A 535 5.87 -52.39 -10.49
C THR A 535 5.63 -53.28 -9.28
N ILE A 536 5.55 -52.71 -8.08
CA ILE A 536 5.29 -53.45 -6.85
C ILE A 536 3.88 -54.04 -6.87
N ASP A 537 2.88 -53.30 -7.34
CA ASP A 537 1.49 -53.75 -7.43
C ASP A 537 1.37 -55.01 -8.30
N ARG A 538 1.99 -55.00 -9.49
CA ARG A 538 2.08 -56.18 -10.37
C ARG A 538 2.80 -57.35 -9.71
N ALA A 539 3.93 -57.11 -9.06
CA ALA A 539 4.67 -58.16 -8.36
C ALA A 539 3.86 -58.76 -7.19
N LEU A 540 3.07 -57.95 -6.49
CA LEU A 540 2.19 -58.42 -5.43
C LEU A 540 1.02 -59.22 -5.97
N ILE A 541 0.46 -58.91 -7.14
CA ILE A 541 -0.57 -59.78 -7.76
C ILE A 541 -0.02 -61.20 -7.94
N ASP A 542 1.20 -61.35 -8.47
CA ASP A 542 1.82 -62.66 -8.69
C ASP A 542 2.18 -63.37 -7.39
N LEU A 543 2.73 -62.64 -6.41
CA LEU A 543 3.11 -63.22 -5.12
C LEU A 543 1.89 -63.54 -4.25
N SER A 544 0.75 -62.86 -4.45
CA SER A 544 -0.50 -63.11 -3.72
C SER A 544 -0.94 -64.55 -3.90
N SER A 545 -0.96 -65.02 -5.14
CA SER A 545 -1.42 -66.38 -5.46
C SER A 545 -0.49 -67.44 -4.85
N ARG A 546 0.82 -67.18 -4.82
CA ARG A 546 1.80 -68.05 -4.12
C ARG A 546 1.62 -68.03 -2.61
N MET A 547 1.35 -66.87 -2.02
CA MET A 547 1.06 -66.72 -0.59
C MET A 547 -0.23 -67.46 -0.22
N ILE A 548 -1.29 -67.35 -1.03
CA ILE A 548 -2.55 -68.07 -0.85
C ILE A 548 -2.30 -69.57 -0.93
N ALA A 549 -1.58 -70.05 -1.94
CA ALA A 549 -1.22 -71.46 -2.08
C ALA A 549 -0.44 -71.98 -0.85
N ALA A 550 0.56 -71.23 -0.38
CA ALA A 550 1.33 -71.59 0.82
C ALA A 550 0.44 -71.66 2.09
N ARG A 551 -0.49 -70.71 2.27
CA ARG A 551 -1.49 -70.75 3.36
C ARG A 551 -2.43 -71.95 3.24
N LEU A 552 -2.92 -72.25 2.05
CA LEU A 552 -3.79 -73.40 1.80
C LEU A 552 -3.05 -74.73 2.07
N LYS A 553 -1.75 -74.82 1.72
CA LYS A 553 -0.92 -75.98 2.06
C LYS A 553 -0.67 -76.12 3.57
N ALA A 554 -0.40 -75.02 4.27
CA ALA A 554 -0.28 -75.03 5.73
C ALA A 554 -1.58 -75.48 6.42
N GLY A 555 -2.74 -75.18 5.82
CA GLY A 555 -4.04 -75.69 6.24
C GLY A 555 -4.35 -77.15 5.85
N ALA A 556 -3.60 -77.74 4.91
CA ALA A 556 -3.76 -79.12 4.46
C ALA A 556 -3.05 -80.12 5.41
N PRO A 557 -3.44 -81.40 5.44
CA PRO A 557 -2.82 -82.39 6.33
C PRO A 557 -1.35 -82.63 5.99
N ALA A 558 -0.49 -82.66 7.02
CA ALA A 558 0.97 -82.62 6.84
C ALA A 558 1.65 -83.98 6.63
N ASP A 559 0.99 -85.14 6.85
CA ASP A 559 1.66 -86.44 6.73
C ASP A 559 0.75 -87.52 6.16
N VAL A 560 1.01 -87.88 4.89
CA VAL A 560 0.31 -88.98 4.19
C VAL A 560 0.85 -90.35 4.61
N ALA A 561 2.07 -90.41 5.16
CA ALA A 561 2.79 -91.65 5.43
C ALA A 561 2.30 -92.39 6.69
N GLN A 562 1.81 -91.69 7.72
CA GLN A 562 1.43 -92.27 9.03
C GLN A 562 -0.10 -92.34 9.28
N ALA A 563 -0.92 -92.10 8.26
CA ALA A 563 -2.37 -92.08 8.42
C ALA A 563 -2.95 -93.49 8.70
N SER A 564 -3.75 -93.62 9.77
CA SER A 564 -4.49 -94.85 10.09
C SER A 564 -5.37 -95.30 8.91
N ALA A 565 -5.45 -96.61 8.70
CA ALA A 565 -6.23 -97.27 7.65
C ALA A 565 -7.73 -96.90 7.62
N GLN A 566 -8.29 -96.44 8.75
CA GLN A 566 -9.69 -96.00 8.87
C GLN A 566 -9.88 -94.48 8.82
N SER A 567 -8.80 -93.70 8.73
CA SER A 567 -8.88 -92.25 8.60
C SER A 567 -9.32 -91.83 7.19
N GLU A 568 -9.89 -90.63 7.06
CA GLU A 568 -10.29 -90.04 5.76
C GLU A 568 -9.11 -90.07 4.75
N LEU A 569 -7.88 -89.84 5.21
CA LEU A 569 -6.65 -89.93 4.41
C LEU A 569 -6.31 -91.38 4.00
N GLY A 570 -6.52 -92.34 4.88
CA GLY A 570 -6.31 -93.77 4.60
C GLY A 570 -7.30 -94.31 3.56
N ILE A 571 -8.55 -93.84 3.60
CA ILE A 571 -9.57 -94.15 2.59
C ILE A 571 -9.13 -93.59 1.23
N LEU A 572 -8.71 -92.32 1.17
CA LEU A 572 -8.24 -91.70 -0.06
C LEU A 572 -7.01 -92.42 -0.66
N ARG A 573 -6.03 -92.80 0.17
CA ARG A 573 -4.82 -93.52 -0.28
C ARG A 573 -5.17 -94.87 -0.91
N ARG A 574 -6.04 -95.65 -0.26
CA ARG A 574 -6.52 -96.94 -0.79
C ARG A 574 -7.24 -96.78 -2.12
N GLU A 575 -8.04 -95.73 -2.27
CA GLU A 575 -8.74 -95.46 -3.53
C GLU A 575 -7.78 -95.03 -4.64
N LEU A 576 -6.67 -94.34 -4.32
CA LEU A 576 -5.61 -93.98 -5.25
C LEU A 576 -4.76 -95.18 -5.71
N GLU A 577 -4.55 -96.17 -4.85
CA GLU A 577 -3.79 -97.40 -5.16
C GLU A 577 -4.57 -98.40 -6.04
N LYS A 578 -5.91 -98.27 -6.12
CA LYS A 578 -6.76 -99.17 -6.92
C LYS A 578 -6.59 -98.94 -8.42
N LYS A 579 -6.51 -100.02 -9.20
CA LYS A 579 -6.49 -99.96 -10.68
C LYS A 579 -7.90 -99.97 -11.31
N ARG A 580 -8.90 -100.54 -10.62
CA ARG A 580 -10.31 -100.68 -11.06
C ARG A 580 -11.22 -100.72 -9.82
N ARG A 581 -12.55 -100.55 -10.00
CA ARG A 581 -13.57 -100.57 -8.92
C ARG A 581 -13.43 -99.45 -7.88
N HIS A 582 -13.17 -98.22 -8.33
CA HIS A 582 -13.19 -97.04 -7.46
C HIS A 582 -14.58 -96.76 -6.88
N LEU A 583 -14.62 -96.17 -5.68
CA LEU A 583 -15.85 -95.69 -5.05
C LEU A 583 -16.61 -94.72 -5.97
N PRO A 584 -17.96 -94.73 -5.98
CA PRO A 584 -18.74 -93.67 -6.60
C PRO A 584 -18.37 -92.31 -6.01
N THR A 585 -18.24 -91.27 -6.85
CA THR A 585 -17.83 -89.91 -6.46
C THR A 585 -18.59 -89.37 -5.25
N ARG A 586 -19.91 -89.61 -5.19
CA ARG A 586 -20.75 -89.21 -4.05
C ARG A 586 -20.35 -89.90 -2.74
N ARG A 587 -20.16 -91.22 -2.75
CA ARG A 587 -19.70 -91.96 -1.57
C ARG A 587 -18.28 -91.59 -1.17
N LEU A 588 -17.43 -91.28 -2.15
CA LEU A 588 -16.07 -90.80 -1.91
C LEU A 588 -16.10 -89.45 -1.17
N ILE A 589 -16.93 -88.50 -1.62
CA ILE A 589 -17.13 -87.20 -0.96
C ILE A 589 -17.71 -87.38 0.45
N GLU A 590 -18.75 -88.21 0.61
CA GLU A 590 -19.38 -88.51 1.91
C GLU A 590 -18.42 -89.15 2.92
N SER A 591 -17.42 -89.90 2.44
CA SER A 591 -16.42 -90.57 3.29
C SER A 591 -15.29 -89.65 3.81
N MET A 592 -15.23 -88.40 3.35
CA MET A 592 -14.15 -87.45 3.68
C MET A 592 -14.64 -86.02 3.99
N PRO A 593 -15.59 -85.84 4.93
CA PRO A 593 -16.24 -84.54 5.18
C PRO A 593 -15.29 -83.46 5.71
N ASN A 594 -14.21 -83.83 6.42
CA ASN A 594 -13.28 -82.88 7.04
C ASN A 594 -12.01 -82.66 6.21
N LEU A 595 -11.56 -83.69 5.52
CA LEU A 595 -10.38 -83.71 4.66
C LEU A 595 -10.65 -82.97 3.35
N LEU A 596 -11.80 -83.24 2.72
CA LEU A 596 -12.09 -82.72 1.40
C LEU A 596 -12.12 -81.18 1.34
N PRO A 597 -12.76 -80.44 2.27
CA PRO A 597 -12.75 -78.98 2.26
C PRO A 597 -11.38 -78.37 2.54
N ARG A 598 -10.50 -79.07 3.26
CA ARG A 598 -9.12 -78.64 3.53
C ARG A 598 -8.20 -78.90 2.33
N LEU A 599 -8.45 -79.98 1.60
CA LEU A 599 -7.68 -80.37 0.43
C LEU A 599 -8.11 -79.61 -0.83
N LYS A 600 -9.41 -79.38 -0.98
CA LYS A 600 -10.06 -78.75 -2.13
C LYS A 600 -11.10 -77.72 -1.69
N PRO A 601 -10.69 -76.56 -1.16
CA PRO A 601 -11.60 -75.53 -0.67
C PRO A 601 -12.44 -74.82 -1.75
N CYS A 602 -12.11 -74.98 -3.04
CA CYS A 602 -12.85 -74.41 -4.16
C CYS A 602 -13.52 -75.52 -4.98
N PHE A 603 -14.85 -75.54 -5.04
CA PHE A 603 -15.63 -76.47 -5.86
C PHE A 603 -16.12 -75.74 -7.11
N LEU A 604 -15.82 -76.29 -8.29
CA LEU A 604 -16.31 -75.82 -9.58
C LEU A 604 -17.35 -76.81 -10.10
N MET A 605 -18.62 -76.41 -10.20
CA MET A 605 -19.70 -77.27 -10.65
C MET A 605 -20.63 -76.61 -11.67
N SER A 606 -21.25 -77.42 -12.53
CA SER A 606 -22.40 -77.00 -13.35
C SER A 606 -23.68 -77.32 -12.58
N PRO A 607 -24.65 -76.39 -12.49
CA PRO A 607 -26.01 -76.80 -12.14
C PRO A 607 -26.44 -77.80 -13.22
N LEU A 608 -26.97 -78.92 -12.76
CA LEU A 608 -27.35 -80.07 -13.58
C LEU A 608 -28.39 -79.70 -14.64
#